data_AF-A0A832UJH9-F1
#
_entry.id   AF-A0A832UJH9-F1
#
_cell.length_a   1.000
_cell.length_b   1.000
_cell.length_c   1.000
_cell.angle_alpha   90.00
_cell.angle_beta   90.00
_cell.angle_gamma   90.00
#
_symmetry.space_group_name_H-M   'P 1'
#
loop_
_entity.id
_entity.type
_entity.pdbx_description
1 polymer ?
#
loop_
_entity_poly.entity_id
_entity_poly.type
_entity_poly.pdbx_seq_one_letter_code
_entity_poly.pdbx_strand_id
1 'polypeptide(L)'
;QIGKSSNMVTYGVQQVEMATNMGATDKLLVLDIFVREKKTQNIMNNVENMGGVVEIISSEHDAGKQLESLGSIAAFLRYPI
;
A
#
# COMPACT_ATOMS: atom_id res chain seq x y z
N GLN A 1 14.02 1.60 -13.67
CA GLN A 1 14.78 2.47 -12.75
C GLN A 1 13.76 3.22 -11.90
N ILE A 2 13.58 2.83 -10.63
CA ILE A 2 12.81 3.66 -9.68
C ILE A 2 13.81 4.67 -9.14
N GLY A 3 13.73 5.90 -9.68
CA GLY A 3 14.60 7.01 -9.31
C GLY A 3 14.38 7.42 -7.86
N LYS A 4 15.48 7.85 -7.21
CA LYS A 4 15.52 8.42 -5.87
C LYS A 4 14.53 9.59 -5.70
N SER A 5 13.33 9.27 -5.22
CA SER A 5 12.54 10.10 -4.33
C SER A 5 12.14 9.19 -3.17
N SER A 6 13.07 8.92 -2.23
CA SER A 6 12.89 7.91 -1.18
C SER A 6 11.64 8.11 -0.30
N ASN A 7 11.00 9.27 -0.40
CA ASN A 7 9.89 9.67 0.44
C ASN A 7 8.53 9.54 -0.26
N MET A 8 8.48 9.03 -1.50
CA MET A 8 7.23 8.88 -2.28
C MET A 8 6.64 7.46 -2.20
N VAL A 9 7.22 6.58 -1.39
CA VAL A 9 6.76 5.22 -1.16
C VAL A 9 6.81 4.94 0.32
N THR A 10 5.79 4.23 0.82
CA THR A 10 5.76 3.73 2.19
C THR A 10 5.29 2.28 2.19
N TYR A 11 5.66 1.51 3.19
CA TYR A 11 5.35 0.09 3.28
C TYR A 11 5.18 -0.34 4.73
N GLY A 12 4.48 -1.47 4.91
CA GLY A 12 4.04 -1.94 6.22
C GLY A 12 2.73 -1.30 6.66
N VAL A 13 1.93 -2.08 7.38
CA VAL A 13 0.54 -1.73 7.71
C VAL A 13 0.43 -0.41 8.48
N GLN A 14 1.33 -0.14 9.42
CA GLN A 14 1.25 1.07 10.27
C GLN A 14 1.55 2.34 9.48
N GLN A 15 2.61 2.31 8.68
CA GLN A 15 3.07 3.46 7.91
C GLN A 15 2.12 3.77 6.76
N VAL A 16 1.59 2.73 6.10
CA VAL A 16 0.56 2.87 5.07
C VAL A 16 -0.76 3.39 5.65
N GLU A 17 -1.17 2.92 6.83
CA GLU A 17 -2.35 3.44 7.53
C GLU A 17 -2.19 4.94 7.86
N MET A 18 -1.02 5.34 8.36
CA MET A 18 -0.71 6.75 8.63
C MET A 18 -0.77 7.60 7.35
N ALA A 19 -0.11 7.16 6.27
CA ALA A 19 -0.13 7.83 4.98
C ALA A 19 -1.55 7.97 4.40
N THR A 20 -2.35 6.92 4.53
CA THR A 20 -3.74 6.89 4.09
C THR A 20 -4.57 7.87 4.91
N ASN A 21 -4.42 7.90 6.24
CA ASN A 21 -5.13 8.86 7.09
C ASN A 21 -4.77 10.33 6.80
N MET A 22 -3.56 10.57 6.27
CA MET A 22 -3.12 11.91 5.81
C MET A 22 -3.64 12.25 4.39
N GLY A 23 -4.30 11.33 3.69
CA GLY A 23 -4.68 11.50 2.28
C GLY A 23 -3.48 11.51 1.33
N ALA A 24 -2.33 10.99 1.78
CA ALA A 24 -1.11 10.94 0.99
C ALA A 24 -1.09 9.76 0.02
N THR A 25 -1.89 8.72 0.22
CA THR A 25 -1.87 7.52 -0.63
C THR A 25 -2.48 7.78 -2.01
N ASP A 26 -1.69 7.59 -3.06
CA ASP A 26 -2.13 7.61 -4.46
C ASP A 26 -2.56 6.22 -4.91
N LYS A 27 -1.69 5.24 -4.67
CA LYS A 27 -1.87 3.85 -5.09
C LYS A 27 -1.45 2.90 -3.98
N LEU A 28 -2.35 2.02 -3.57
CA LEU A 28 -2.14 0.97 -2.57
C LEU A 28 -1.89 -0.37 -3.27
N LEU A 29 -0.86 -1.10 -2.83
CA LEU A 29 -0.58 -2.48 -3.22
C LEU A 29 -0.82 -3.38 -2.01
N VAL A 30 -1.68 -4.38 -2.17
CA VAL A 30 -2.07 -5.31 -1.09
C VAL A 30 -1.90 -6.74 -1.56
N LEU A 31 -1.27 -7.60 -0.77
CA LEU A 31 -1.28 -9.03 -1.05
C LEU A 31 -2.67 -9.66 -0.87
N ASP A 32 -3.06 -10.53 -1.80
CA ASP A 32 -4.32 -11.28 -1.79
C ASP A 32 -4.63 -11.98 -0.46
N ILE A 33 -3.61 -12.57 0.17
CA ILE A 33 -3.73 -13.25 1.48
C ILE A 33 -4.13 -12.29 2.64
N PHE A 34 -3.93 -10.97 2.49
CA PHE A 34 -4.27 -9.95 3.50
C PHE A 34 -5.61 -9.24 3.24
N VAL A 35 -6.24 -9.42 2.08
CA VAL A 35 -7.47 -8.70 1.67
C VAL A 35 -8.66 -8.96 2.62
N ARG A 36 -8.69 -10.12 3.28
CA ARG A 36 -9.77 -10.50 4.20
C ARG A 36 -9.59 -9.93 5.60
N GLU A 37 -8.43 -9.37 5.92
CA GLU A 37 -8.20 -8.80 7.25
C GLU A 37 -8.98 -7.49 7.41
N LYS A 38 -9.73 -7.37 8.50
CA LYS A 38 -10.56 -6.20 8.78
C LYS A 38 -9.77 -4.88 8.72
N LYS A 39 -8.51 -4.90 9.20
CA LYS A 39 -7.64 -3.73 9.17
C LYS A 39 -7.27 -3.34 7.74
N THR A 40 -6.89 -4.31 6.92
CA THR A 40 -6.58 -4.12 5.50
C THR A 40 -7.80 -3.59 4.74
N GLN A 41 -8.98 -4.15 4.96
CA GLN A 41 -10.22 -3.66 4.35
C GLN A 41 -10.51 -2.21 4.70
N ASN A 42 -10.30 -1.80 5.95
CA ASN A 42 -10.47 -0.40 6.35
C ASN A 42 -9.50 0.52 5.60
N ILE A 43 -8.23 0.12 5.47
CA ILE A 43 -7.22 0.89 4.72
C ILE A 43 -7.62 1.00 3.25
N MET A 44 -8.00 -0.12 2.61
CA MET A 44 -8.46 -0.15 1.22
C MET A 44 -9.63 0.81 0.99
N ASN A 45 -10.67 0.71 1.82
CA ASN A 45 -11.84 1.58 1.74
C ASN A 45 -11.46 3.06 1.90
N ASN A 46 -10.55 3.38 2.84
CA ASN A 46 -10.09 4.75 3.04
C ASN A 46 -9.31 5.29 1.83
N VAL A 47 -8.45 4.47 1.24
CA VAL A 47 -7.71 4.86 0.01
C VAL A 47 -8.69 5.17 -1.11
N GLU A 48 -9.66 4.30 -1.38
CA GLU A 48 -10.67 4.51 -2.41
C GLU A 48 -11.53 5.76 -2.15
N ASN A 49 -11.97 5.95 -0.89
CA ASN A 49 -12.75 7.14 -0.49
C ASN A 49 -11.98 8.45 -0.68
N MET A 50 -10.65 8.42 -0.60
CA MET A 50 -9.78 9.56 -0.84
C MET A 50 -9.37 9.71 -2.31
N GLY A 51 -9.93 8.90 -3.20
CA GLY A 51 -9.69 8.92 -4.65
C GLY A 51 -8.39 8.24 -5.07
N GLY A 52 -7.77 7.45 -4.19
CA GLY A 52 -6.65 6.59 -4.55
C GLY A 52 -7.13 5.28 -5.16
N VAL A 53 -6.20 4.49 -5.68
CA VAL A 53 -6.50 3.18 -6.29
C VAL A 53 -5.91 2.04 -5.48
N VAL A 54 -6.62 0.92 -5.40
CA VAL A 54 -6.17 -0.30 -4.73
C VAL A 54 -5.86 -1.37 -5.78
N GLU A 55 -4.66 -1.93 -5.73
CA GLU A 55 -4.24 -3.06 -6.56
C GLU A 55 -3.92 -4.27 -5.69
N ILE A 56 -4.54 -5.40 -6.01
CA ILE A 56 -4.31 -6.67 -5.30
C ILE A 56 -3.23 -7.45 -6.05
N ILE A 57 -2.19 -7.83 -5.32
CA ILE A 57 -1.04 -8.56 -5.82
C ILE A 57 -1.14 -10.00 -5.34
N SER A 58 -1.00 -10.97 -6.25
CA SER A 58 -0.97 -12.38 -5.87
C SER A 58 0.33 -12.73 -5.15
N SER A 59 0.24 -13.42 -4.01
CA SER A 59 1.39 -13.91 -3.25
C SER A 59 2.17 -15.03 -3.97
N GLU A 60 1.62 -15.63 -5.02
CA GLU A 60 2.23 -16.78 -5.71
C GLU A 60 3.36 -16.38 -6.67
N HIS A 61 3.38 -15.13 -7.12
CA HIS A 61 4.38 -14.61 -8.05
C HIS A 61 5.51 -13.86 -7.34
N ASP A 62 6.64 -13.67 -8.04
CA ASP A 62 7.83 -13.01 -7.48
C ASP A 62 7.55 -11.59 -6.95
N ALA A 63 6.65 -10.84 -7.61
CA ALA A 63 6.20 -9.53 -7.12
C ALA A 63 5.50 -9.62 -5.77
N GLY A 64 4.71 -10.67 -5.55
CA GLY A 64 4.05 -10.94 -4.28
C GLY A 64 5.05 -11.26 -3.17
N LYS A 65 6.03 -12.12 -3.45
CA LYS A 65 7.11 -12.45 -2.50
C LYS A 65 7.94 -11.22 -2.11
N GLN A 66 8.20 -10.33 -3.08
CA GLN A 66 8.87 -9.06 -2.79
C GLN A 66 8.03 -8.17 -1.88
N LEU A 67 6.73 -8.02 -2.16
CA LEU A 67 5.82 -7.23 -1.33
C LEU A 67 5.68 -7.82 0.08
N GLU A 68 5.65 -9.15 0.21
CA GLU A 68 5.64 -9.85 1.50
C GLU A 68 6.85 -9.46 2.35
N SER A 69 8.05 -9.46 1.77
CA SER A 69 9.29 -9.04 2.46
C SER A 69 9.32 -7.56 2.88
N LEU A 70 8.45 -6.73 2.29
CA LEU A 70 8.30 -5.30 2.63
C LEU A 70 7.19 -5.06 3.67
N GLY A 71 6.55 -6.11 4.20
CA GLY A 71 5.47 -5.99 5.17
C GLY A 71 4.07 -6.13 4.57
N SER A 72 3.96 -6.83 3.43
CA SER A 72 2.72 -7.29 2.77
C SER A 72 1.79 -6.23 2.19
N ILE A 73 2.07 -4.97 2.46
CA ILE A 73 1.35 -3.81 1.93
C ILE A 73 2.34 -2.69 1.65
N ALA A 74 2.12 -1.97 0.56
CA ALA A 74 2.90 -0.81 0.17
C ALA A 74 2.01 0.24 -0.47
N ALA A 75 2.44 1.49 -0.46
CA ALA A 75 1.72 2.59 -1.07
C ALA A 75 2.68 3.54 -1.79
N PHE A 76 2.28 3.96 -2.99
CA PHE A 76 2.82 5.15 -3.64
C PHE A 76 2.07 6.36 -3.12
N LEU A 77 2.81 7.44 -2.88
CA LEU A 77 2.29 8.65 -2.29
C LEU A 77 2.12 9.75 -3.34
N ARG A 78 1.15 10.62 -3.11
CA ARG A 78 0.89 11.85 -3.86
C ARG A 78 1.92 12.93 -3.54
N TYR A 79 2.42 12.92 -2.31
CA TYR A 79 3.40 13.85 -1.76
C TYR A 79 4.20 13.15 -0.66
N PRO A 80 5.43 13.61 -0.37
CA PRO A 80 6.29 12.96 0.61
C PRO A 80 5.81 13.19 2.06
N ILE A 81 5.99 12.18 2.91
CA ILE A 81 5.69 12.18 4.36
C ILE A 81 6.89 11.78 5.19
#